data_AF-A0A7S4V8Y9-F1
#
_entry.id   AF-A0A7S4V8Y9-F1
#
_cell.length_a   1.000
_cell.length_b   1.000
_cell.length_c   1.000
_cell.angle_alpha   90.00
_cell.angle_beta   90.00
_cell.angle_gamma   90.00
#
_symmetry.space_group_name_H-M   'P 1'
#
loop_
_entity.id
_entity.type
_entity.pdbx_description
1 polymer ?
#
loop_
_entity_poly.entity_id
_entity_poly.type
_entity_poly.pdbx_seq_one_letter_code
_entity_poly.pdbx_strand_id
1 'polypeptide(L)'
;AQARYVVGQCEPVPFFATTRLGGRKRGAFNWTAAAVDAGAGGLGDTLHLLSRQLRVLAVDAQPLEPYWGRRSWRALVASGRVEPLQRAISDTAGARAEFFLDGSNQGMMSSLDARTVPGFGQLELKALSVETITCDLLLRRLQSQGLPVHYVKIDLERYDAACLESLASAVRHPGARGGAPLSAPEFLSVELPGEMELATRLLHAVGPSGLGYRRVKICRQRLFNLRLAKGGRYAASGPFGHEAADFLLGEEWRGFGDLNAALFARIEWE
;
A
#
# COMPACT_ATOMS: atom_id res chain seq x y z
N ALA A 1 18.38 13.23 -11.90
CA ALA A 1 17.38 12.81 -10.91
C ALA A 1 16.76 11.49 -11.40
N GLN A 2 16.81 10.42 -10.63
CA GLN A 2 16.12 9.17 -10.97
C GLN A 2 14.61 9.45 -11.08
N ALA A 3 13.96 8.91 -12.11
CA ALA A 3 12.52 9.07 -12.29
C ALA A 3 11.79 8.31 -11.16
N ARG A 4 10.80 8.97 -10.53
CA ARG A 4 9.91 8.36 -9.52
C ARG A 4 8.56 8.00 -10.16
N TYR A 5 7.98 6.88 -9.74
CA TYR A 5 6.86 6.24 -10.41
C TYR A 5 5.67 5.91 -9.48
N VAL A 6 4.43 6.15 -9.93
CA VAL A 6 3.20 5.83 -9.17
C VAL A 6 2.30 4.86 -9.91
N VAL A 7 1.79 3.87 -9.19
CA VAL A 7 0.70 3.01 -9.64
C VAL A 7 -0.56 3.39 -8.88
N GLY A 8 -1.56 3.92 -9.58
CA GLY A 8 -2.91 4.08 -9.05
C GLY A 8 -3.72 2.82 -9.37
N GLN A 9 -4.25 2.15 -8.37
CA GLN A 9 -5.09 0.95 -8.55
C GLN A 9 -6.57 1.35 -8.48
N CYS A 10 -7.37 0.91 -9.45
CA CYS A 10 -8.80 1.11 -9.47
C CYS A 10 -9.50 -0.25 -9.26
N GLU A 11 -10.49 -0.25 -8.36
CA GLU A 11 -11.49 -1.29 -8.05
C GLU A 11 -11.05 -2.41 -7.07
N PRO A 12 -11.85 -2.70 -6.02
CA PRO A 12 -11.68 -3.89 -5.18
C PRO A 12 -12.15 -5.16 -5.91
N VAL A 13 -11.54 -6.32 -5.62
CA VAL A 13 -11.92 -7.62 -6.20
C VAL A 13 -12.29 -8.61 -5.09
N PRO A 14 -13.37 -9.43 -5.21
CA PRO A 14 -13.69 -10.46 -4.24
C PRO A 14 -12.70 -11.65 -4.24
N PHE A 15 -12.42 -12.17 -3.04
CA PHE A 15 -11.29 -13.03 -2.67
C PHE A 15 -11.53 -14.54 -2.77
N PHE A 16 -10.62 -15.33 -3.38
CA PHE A 16 -10.47 -16.79 -3.16
C PHE A 16 -9.01 -17.31 -3.33
N ALA A 17 -8.64 -18.36 -2.57
CA ALA A 17 -7.27 -18.61 -2.03
C ALA A 17 -6.43 -19.74 -2.66
N THR A 18 -5.09 -19.62 -2.64
CA THR A 18 -3.91 -20.58 -2.75
C THR A 18 -3.09 -20.73 -4.06
N THR A 19 -1.78 -20.41 -4.08
CA THR A 19 -0.64 -21.31 -4.53
C THR A 19 0.77 -20.65 -4.48
N ARG A 20 1.82 -21.47 -4.74
CA ARG A 20 3.28 -21.25 -4.60
C ARG A 20 3.90 -20.40 -5.73
N LEU A 21 4.80 -19.49 -5.35
CA LEU A 21 5.59 -18.65 -6.27
C LEU A 21 6.74 -19.44 -6.92
N GLY A 22 6.76 -19.45 -8.26
CA GLY A 22 7.77 -20.06 -9.11
C GLY A 22 9.05 -19.23 -9.23
N GLY A 23 10.18 -19.91 -9.32
CA GLY A 23 11.53 -19.34 -9.26
C GLY A 23 11.93 -18.47 -10.46
N ARG A 24 12.50 -17.31 -10.17
CA ARG A 24 13.45 -16.60 -11.05
C ARG A 24 14.86 -16.61 -10.44
N LYS A 25 15.84 -16.52 -11.35
CA LYS A 25 17.25 -16.92 -11.22
C LYS A 25 18.00 -16.23 -10.06
N ARG A 26 18.91 -17.00 -9.45
CA ARG A 26 19.84 -16.65 -8.36
C ARG A 26 20.79 -15.50 -8.75
N GLY A 27 20.36 -14.26 -8.56
CA GLY A 27 21.27 -13.15 -8.25
C GLY A 27 21.53 -13.09 -6.74
N ALA A 28 22.69 -12.58 -6.32
CA ALA A 28 22.95 -12.33 -4.89
C ALA A 28 21.82 -11.47 -4.31
N PHE A 29 21.20 -11.93 -3.23
CA PHE A 29 19.98 -11.33 -2.71
C PHE A 29 20.24 -9.92 -2.17
N ASN A 30 19.58 -8.89 -2.72
CA ASN A 30 19.80 -7.50 -2.29
C ASN A 30 18.82 -7.03 -1.21
N TRP A 31 19.04 -7.45 0.04
CA TRP A 31 18.27 -7.03 1.22
C TRP A 31 18.69 -5.66 1.79
N THR A 32 19.41 -4.83 1.03
CA THR A 32 19.83 -3.49 1.49
C THR A 32 18.74 -2.44 1.27
N ALA A 33 17.63 -2.80 0.62
CA ALA A 33 16.49 -1.95 0.36
C ALA A 33 15.27 -2.42 1.16
N ALA A 34 14.41 -1.47 1.50
CA ALA A 34 13.16 -1.73 2.19
C ALA A 34 11.92 -1.35 1.37
N ALA A 35 10.81 -1.97 1.75
CA ALA A 35 9.47 -1.65 1.31
C ALA A 35 8.53 -1.47 2.51
N VAL A 36 7.47 -0.71 2.31
CA VAL A 36 6.33 -0.63 3.23
C VAL A 36 5.12 -1.25 2.57
N ASP A 37 4.46 -2.13 3.31
CA ASP A 37 3.13 -2.66 3.00
C ASP A 37 2.15 -2.10 4.04
N ALA A 38 1.47 -1.00 3.71
CA ALA A 38 0.53 -0.32 4.59
C ALA A 38 -0.89 -0.79 4.28
N GLY A 39 -1.53 -1.45 5.25
CA GLY A 39 -2.74 -2.26 5.03
C GLY A 39 -2.40 -3.71 4.69
N ALA A 40 -1.38 -4.28 5.36
CA ALA A 40 -0.77 -5.54 4.96
C ALA A 40 -1.72 -6.75 4.99
N GLY A 41 -2.79 -6.71 5.79
CA GLY A 41 -3.90 -7.66 5.81
C GLY A 41 -3.50 -9.12 5.61
N GLY A 42 -4.00 -9.72 4.53
CA GLY A 42 -3.73 -11.11 4.13
C GLY A 42 -2.29 -11.42 3.69
N LEU A 43 -1.36 -10.47 3.80
CA LEU A 43 0.06 -10.54 3.47
C LEU A 43 0.40 -10.88 2.01
N GLY A 44 -0.57 -10.76 1.10
CA GLY A 44 -0.36 -11.02 -0.33
C GLY A 44 0.69 -10.09 -0.94
N ASP A 45 0.60 -8.81 -0.63
CA ASP A 45 1.52 -7.78 -1.12
C ASP A 45 2.88 -7.86 -0.40
N THR A 46 2.89 -8.13 0.91
CA THR A 46 4.11 -8.47 1.65
C THR A 46 4.88 -9.63 0.99
N LEU A 47 4.19 -10.72 0.61
CA LEU A 47 4.81 -11.85 -0.08
C LEU A 47 5.38 -11.46 -1.45
N HIS A 48 4.66 -10.60 -2.18
CA HIS A 48 5.14 -10.07 -3.45
C HIS A 48 6.44 -9.27 -3.26
N LEU A 49 6.47 -8.33 -2.31
CA LEU A 49 7.64 -7.50 -2.01
C LEU A 49 8.84 -8.33 -1.54
N LEU A 50 8.60 -9.35 -0.72
CA LEU A 50 9.63 -10.32 -0.32
C LEU A 50 10.22 -11.09 -1.49
N SER A 51 9.40 -11.45 -2.50
CA SER A 51 9.89 -12.11 -3.72
C SER A 51 10.84 -11.21 -4.53
N ARG A 52 10.80 -9.89 -4.30
CA ARG A 52 11.75 -8.89 -4.83
C ARG A 52 12.98 -8.70 -3.97
N GLN A 53 13.15 -9.51 -2.93
CA GLN A 53 14.29 -9.47 -2.03
C GLN A 53 14.36 -8.16 -1.22
N LEU A 54 13.23 -7.50 -1.00
CA LEU A 54 13.12 -6.31 -0.16
C LEU A 54 12.86 -6.72 1.29
N ARG A 55 13.42 -5.98 2.24
CA ARG A 55 12.94 -6.02 3.63
C ARG A 55 11.58 -5.34 3.69
N VAL A 56 10.60 -5.91 4.36
CA VAL A 56 9.24 -5.37 4.37
C VAL A 56 8.83 -4.94 5.77
N LEU A 57 8.42 -3.70 5.93
CA LEU A 57 7.63 -3.25 7.09
C LEU A 57 6.15 -3.49 6.75
N ALA A 58 5.57 -4.53 7.33
CA ALA A 58 4.18 -4.92 7.13
C ALA A 58 3.31 -4.29 8.23
N VAL A 59 2.52 -3.27 7.87
CA VAL A 59 1.75 -2.45 8.81
C VAL A 59 0.28 -2.76 8.65
N ASP A 60 -0.38 -3.11 9.75
CA ASP A 60 -1.82 -3.33 9.79
C ASP A 60 -2.35 -3.03 11.20
N ALA A 61 -3.61 -2.61 11.32
CA ALA A 61 -4.23 -2.43 12.62
C ALA A 61 -4.69 -3.77 13.23
N GLN A 62 -5.09 -4.72 12.38
CA GLN A 62 -5.45 -6.06 12.79
C GLN A 62 -4.21 -6.83 13.28
N PRO A 63 -4.34 -7.61 14.37
CA PRO A 63 -3.31 -8.57 14.76
C PRO A 63 -2.98 -9.52 13.60
N LEU A 64 -1.74 -9.46 13.11
CA LEU A 64 -1.27 -10.30 12.01
C LEU A 64 -0.80 -11.69 12.49
N GLU A 65 -0.85 -11.95 13.80
CA GLU A 65 -0.47 -13.20 14.49
C GLU A 65 -1.02 -14.48 13.86
N PRO A 66 -2.28 -14.54 13.36
CA PRO A 66 -2.79 -15.73 12.69
C PRO A 66 -1.93 -16.16 11.49
N TYR A 67 -1.25 -15.21 10.84
CA TYR A 67 -0.33 -15.48 9.74
C TYR A 67 1.08 -15.80 10.25
N TRP A 68 1.58 -15.08 11.25
CA TRP A 68 2.95 -15.24 11.78
C TRP A 68 3.17 -16.54 12.56
N GLY A 69 2.12 -17.22 13.03
CA GLY A 69 2.27 -18.52 13.69
C GLY A 69 2.95 -19.59 12.81
N ARG A 70 2.90 -19.43 11.49
CA ARG A 70 3.52 -20.37 10.53
C ARG A 70 5.05 -20.30 10.60
N ARG A 71 5.71 -21.46 10.58
CA ARG A 71 7.18 -21.58 10.67
C ARG A 71 7.93 -20.73 9.64
N SER A 72 7.42 -20.64 8.42
CA SER A 72 8.02 -19.83 7.34
C SER A 72 8.03 -18.34 7.67
N TRP A 73 6.92 -17.82 8.19
CA TRP A 73 6.80 -16.41 8.56
C TRP A 73 7.64 -16.06 9.78
N ARG A 74 7.68 -16.92 10.81
CA ARG A 74 8.61 -16.76 11.95
C ARG A 74 10.06 -16.69 11.50
N ALA A 75 10.47 -17.50 10.53
CA ALA A 75 11.83 -17.44 9.99
C ALA A 75 12.11 -16.12 9.27
N LEU A 76 11.14 -15.58 8.52
CA LEU A 76 11.27 -14.29 7.85
C LEU A 76 11.42 -13.14 8.86
N VAL A 77 10.59 -13.13 9.92
CA VAL A 77 10.69 -12.15 11.01
C VAL A 77 12.01 -12.29 11.77
N ALA A 78 12.38 -13.49 12.19
CA ALA A 78 13.63 -13.75 12.90
C ALA A 78 14.87 -13.36 12.07
N SER A 79 14.79 -13.45 10.74
CA SER A 79 15.86 -13.03 9.83
C SER A 79 15.87 -11.53 9.51
N GLY A 80 14.95 -10.73 10.07
CA GLY A 80 14.82 -9.31 9.80
C GLY A 80 14.36 -8.98 8.37
N ARG A 81 13.76 -9.94 7.66
CA ARG A 81 13.23 -9.74 6.30
C ARG A 81 11.82 -9.15 6.32
N VAL A 82 11.07 -9.40 7.39
CA VAL A 82 9.77 -8.76 7.63
C VAL A 82 9.71 -8.25 9.05
N GLU A 83 9.22 -7.04 9.19
CA GLU A 83 8.89 -6.44 10.46
C GLU A 83 7.37 -6.21 10.50
N PRO A 84 6.61 -6.99 11.27
CA PRO A 84 5.19 -6.71 11.48
C PRO A 84 5.03 -5.55 12.47
N LEU A 85 4.16 -4.61 12.13
CA LEU A 85 3.83 -3.47 12.98
C LEU A 85 2.32 -3.34 13.11
N GLN A 86 1.79 -3.71 14.28
CA GLN A 86 0.37 -3.59 14.56
C GLN A 86 0.01 -2.14 14.91
N ARG A 87 -0.36 -1.33 13.92
CA ARG A 87 -0.74 0.08 14.08
C ARG A 87 -1.78 0.45 13.03
N ALA A 88 -2.75 1.27 13.40
CA ALA A 88 -3.59 1.93 12.41
C ALA A 88 -2.85 3.13 11.83
N ILE A 89 -2.98 3.36 10.52
CA ILE A 89 -2.40 4.55 9.91
C ILE A 89 -3.45 5.65 9.89
N SER A 90 -3.09 6.83 10.39
CA SER A 90 -3.95 8.02 10.40
C SER A 90 -3.14 9.31 10.21
N ASP A 91 -3.79 10.46 10.34
CA ASP A 91 -3.16 11.79 10.30
C ASP A 91 -2.42 12.15 11.60
N THR A 92 -2.67 11.41 12.67
CA THR A 92 -2.19 11.71 14.03
C THR A 92 -1.47 10.50 14.60
N ALA A 93 -0.23 10.65 15.04
CA ALA A 93 0.53 9.56 15.64
C ALA A 93 0.32 9.47 17.15
N GLY A 94 0.35 8.25 17.69
CA GLY A 94 0.32 7.97 19.14
C GLY A 94 -1.07 8.10 19.78
N ALA A 95 -2.11 8.43 19.02
CA ALA A 95 -3.49 8.39 19.51
C ALA A 95 -4.00 6.94 19.56
N ARG A 96 -5.08 6.72 20.30
CA ARG A 96 -5.86 5.47 20.19
C ARG A 96 -7.09 5.74 19.35
N ALA A 97 -7.34 4.86 18.38
CA ALA A 97 -8.52 4.91 17.54
C ALA A 97 -9.25 3.57 17.57
N GLU A 98 -10.53 3.60 17.25
CA GLU A 98 -11.32 2.40 17.02
C GLU A 98 -11.10 1.93 15.58
N PHE A 99 -10.72 0.67 15.43
CA PHE A 99 -10.57 -0.01 14.16
C PHE A 99 -11.64 -1.09 14.04
N PHE A 100 -12.47 -0.98 13.01
CA PHE A 100 -13.66 -1.80 12.84
C PHE A 100 -13.37 -2.97 11.92
N LEU A 101 -13.71 -4.17 12.39
CA LEU A 101 -13.64 -5.42 11.65
C LEU A 101 -15.05 -5.86 11.26
N ASP A 102 -15.16 -6.52 10.12
CA ASP A 102 -16.42 -7.13 9.70
C ASP A 102 -16.83 -8.28 10.66
N GLY A 103 -18.12 -8.34 10.99
CA GLY A 103 -18.66 -9.38 11.89
C GLY A 103 -18.57 -10.80 11.30
N SER A 104 -18.28 -10.93 10.00
CA SER A 104 -18.10 -12.21 9.32
C SER A 104 -16.79 -12.93 9.71
N ASN A 105 -15.89 -12.23 10.43
CA ASN A 105 -14.60 -12.75 10.88
C ASN A 105 -13.68 -13.17 9.72
N GLN A 106 -13.99 -12.74 8.50
CA GLN A 106 -13.13 -12.94 7.34
C GLN A 106 -12.03 -11.89 7.30
N GLY A 107 -12.20 -10.73 7.96
CA GLY A 107 -11.16 -9.72 8.12
C GLY A 107 -10.63 -9.19 6.79
N MET A 108 -11.46 -9.23 5.75
CA MET A 108 -11.04 -8.89 4.38
C MET A 108 -11.22 -7.40 4.07
N MET A 109 -12.10 -6.72 4.79
CA MET A 109 -12.26 -5.27 4.73
C MET A 109 -12.41 -4.75 6.16
N SER A 110 -11.48 -3.90 6.57
CA SER A 110 -11.44 -3.33 7.92
C SER A 110 -10.86 -1.92 7.87
N SER A 111 -11.36 -1.02 8.70
CA SER A 111 -11.05 0.40 8.58
C SER A 111 -11.21 1.14 9.90
N LEU A 112 -10.58 2.31 9.99
CA LEU A 112 -10.86 3.31 11.02
C LEU A 112 -12.21 4.02 10.79
N ASP A 113 -12.77 3.94 9.58
CA ASP A 113 -14.10 4.46 9.26
C ASP A 113 -15.11 3.30 9.17
N ALA A 114 -15.93 3.14 10.21
CA ALA A 114 -16.94 2.10 10.28
C ALA A 114 -17.85 2.04 9.05
N ARG A 115 -18.11 3.17 8.38
CA ARG A 115 -18.99 3.25 7.19
C ARG A 115 -18.44 2.53 5.97
N THR A 116 -17.14 2.25 5.95
CA THR A 116 -16.46 1.54 4.87
C THR A 116 -16.45 0.03 5.07
N VAL A 117 -16.74 -0.43 6.28
CA VAL A 117 -16.71 -1.85 6.62
C VAL A 117 -18.00 -2.53 6.15
N PRO A 118 -17.91 -3.65 5.40
CA PRO A 118 -19.09 -4.40 4.98
C PRO A 118 -20.01 -4.76 6.14
N GLY A 119 -21.31 -4.52 5.95
CA GLY A 119 -22.33 -4.76 6.98
C GLY A 119 -22.54 -3.61 7.96
N PHE A 120 -21.89 -2.45 7.79
CA PHE A 120 -22.18 -1.25 8.57
C PHE A 120 -23.69 -0.93 8.57
N GLY A 121 -24.24 -0.68 9.75
CA GLY A 121 -25.68 -0.41 9.95
C GLY A 121 -26.59 -1.66 9.85
N GLN A 122 -26.03 -2.83 9.53
CA GLN A 122 -26.78 -4.10 9.37
C GLN A 122 -26.29 -5.18 10.32
N LEU A 123 -25.00 -5.20 10.64
CA LEU A 123 -24.33 -6.17 11.49
C LEU A 123 -23.60 -5.47 12.63
N GLU A 124 -23.44 -6.16 13.75
CA GLU A 124 -22.55 -5.70 14.82
C GLU A 124 -21.10 -5.80 14.33
N LEU A 125 -20.42 -4.65 14.27
CA LEU A 125 -19.01 -4.58 13.93
C LEU A 125 -18.17 -4.82 15.19
N LYS A 126 -17.08 -5.56 15.04
CA LYS A 126 -16.11 -5.72 16.12
C LYS A 126 -15.13 -4.55 16.08
N ALA A 127 -15.03 -3.81 17.17
CA ALA A 127 -14.05 -2.73 17.32
C ALA A 127 -12.79 -3.21 18.06
N LEU A 128 -11.63 -2.84 17.53
CA LEU A 128 -10.33 -2.97 18.20
C LEU A 128 -9.81 -1.57 18.55
N SER A 129 -9.40 -1.37 19.80
CA SER A 129 -8.67 -0.15 20.16
C SER A 129 -7.20 -0.32 19.80
N VAL A 130 -6.71 0.48 18.86
CA VAL A 130 -5.36 0.39 18.30
C VAL A 130 -4.64 1.72 18.37
N GLU A 131 -3.33 1.69 18.53
CA GLU A 131 -2.51 2.90 18.47
C GLU A 131 -2.30 3.32 17.01
N THR A 132 -2.32 4.62 16.75
CA THR A 132 -2.17 5.20 15.43
C THR A 132 -0.73 5.60 15.10
N ILE A 133 -0.38 5.60 13.81
CA ILE A 133 0.91 6.06 13.28
C ILE A 133 0.70 6.84 11.98
N THR A 134 1.59 7.79 11.69
CA THR A 134 1.59 8.50 10.40
C THR A 134 2.58 7.86 9.43
N CYS A 135 2.31 7.95 8.13
CA CYS A 135 3.17 7.31 7.12
C CYS A 135 4.60 7.88 7.07
N ASP A 136 4.81 9.16 7.40
CA ASP A 136 6.16 9.71 7.52
C ASP A 136 6.98 9.01 8.61
N LEU A 137 6.37 8.62 9.72
CA LEU A 137 7.05 7.90 10.80
C LEU A 137 7.44 6.48 10.39
N LEU A 138 6.67 5.83 9.50
CA LEU A 138 7.02 4.52 8.93
C LEU A 138 8.31 4.60 8.11
N LEU A 139 8.42 5.59 7.21
CA LEU A 139 9.63 5.76 6.41
C LEU A 139 10.83 6.20 7.26
N ARG A 140 10.61 7.08 8.25
CA ARG A 140 11.66 7.48 9.20
C ARG A 140 12.20 6.29 9.99
N ARG A 141 11.34 5.35 10.37
CA ARG A 141 11.74 4.11 11.05
C ARG A 141 12.69 3.26 10.20
N LEU A 142 12.42 3.10 8.91
CA LEU A 142 13.30 2.37 8.00
C LEU A 142 14.59 3.14 7.72
N GLN A 143 14.49 4.46 7.53
CA GLN A 143 15.65 5.32 7.29
C GLN A 143 16.60 5.36 8.50
N SER A 144 16.09 5.33 9.73
CA SER A 144 16.93 5.28 10.94
C SER A 144 17.69 3.95 11.08
N GLN A 145 17.23 2.89 10.40
CA GLN A 145 17.94 1.62 10.26
C GLN A 145 18.94 1.61 9.08
N GLY A 146 19.11 2.74 8.38
CA GLY A 146 19.96 2.83 7.19
C GLY A 146 19.37 2.15 5.95
N LEU A 147 18.06 1.88 5.94
CA LEU A 147 17.39 1.20 4.84
C LEU A 147 16.72 2.23 3.90
N PRO A 148 17.22 2.44 2.67
CA PRO A 148 16.48 3.19 1.67
C PRO A 148 15.16 2.51 1.33
N VAL A 149 14.07 3.29 1.31
CA VAL A 149 12.74 2.80 0.97
C VAL A 149 12.55 2.89 -0.54
N HIS A 150 12.57 1.75 -1.22
CA HIS A 150 12.32 1.70 -2.66
C HIS A 150 10.84 1.65 -2.99
N TYR A 151 10.05 1.00 -2.15
CA TYR A 151 8.67 0.65 -2.45
C TYR A 151 7.72 1.00 -1.31
N VAL A 152 6.56 1.59 -1.63
CA VAL A 152 5.46 1.74 -0.67
C VAL A 152 4.16 1.33 -1.34
N LYS A 153 3.45 0.39 -0.74
CA LYS A 153 2.04 0.08 -1.02
C LYS A 153 1.20 0.73 0.07
N ILE A 154 0.15 1.44 -0.30
CA ILE A 154 -0.89 1.98 0.59
C ILE A 154 -2.25 1.36 0.22
N ASP A 155 -2.89 0.74 1.20
CA ASP A 155 -4.26 0.18 1.18
C ASP A 155 -4.97 0.48 2.49
N LEU A 156 -5.55 1.68 2.62
CA LEU A 156 -5.99 2.17 3.94
C LEU A 156 -7.46 2.55 3.99
N GLU A 157 -8.27 2.07 3.06
CA GLU A 157 -9.73 2.16 3.11
C GLU A 157 -10.19 3.59 3.46
N ARG A 158 -9.77 4.56 2.61
CA ARG A 158 -9.99 6.03 2.69
C ARG A 158 -8.93 6.86 3.44
N TYR A 159 -8.01 6.23 4.16
CA TYR A 159 -6.91 6.94 4.84
C TYR A 159 -5.66 7.12 3.96
N ASP A 160 -5.73 6.72 2.70
CA ASP A 160 -4.69 6.82 1.69
C ASP A 160 -4.20 8.26 1.49
N ALA A 161 -5.15 9.21 1.39
CA ALA A 161 -4.83 10.62 1.23
C ALA A 161 -4.09 11.18 2.46
N ALA A 162 -4.56 10.85 3.67
CA ALA A 162 -3.92 11.30 4.92
C ALA A 162 -2.49 10.74 5.04
N CYS A 163 -2.28 9.47 4.70
CA CYS A 163 -0.96 8.85 4.62
C CYS A 163 -0.05 9.61 3.64
N LEU A 164 -0.53 9.91 2.44
CA LEU A 164 0.24 10.61 1.41
C LEU A 164 0.52 12.07 1.75
N GLU A 165 -0.43 12.77 2.36
CA GLU A 165 -0.26 14.14 2.83
C GLU A 165 0.81 14.23 3.93
N SER A 166 0.82 13.27 4.86
CA SER A 166 1.89 13.12 5.86
C SER A 166 3.25 12.95 5.20
N LEU A 167 3.37 12.07 4.20
CA LEU A 167 4.61 11.86 3.45
C LEU A 167 5.04 13.11 2.68
N ALA A 168 4.13 13.73 1.94
CA ALA A 168 4.40 14.91 1.14
C ALA A 168 4.88 16.07 2.00
N SER A 169 4.23 16.29 3.16
CA SER A 169 4.63 17.30 4.14
C SER A 169 6.06 17.04 4.64
N ALA A 170 6.38 15.80 5.02
CA ALA A 170 7.71 15.44 5.52
C ALA A 170 8.83 15.57 4.48
N VAL A 171 8.54 15.31 3.20
CA VAL A 171 9.48 15.47 2.09
C VAL A 171 9.70 16.95 1.74
N ARG A 172 8.64 17.77 1.75
CA ARG A 172 8.69 19.19 1.38
C ARG A 172 9.25 20.10 2.48
N HIS A 173 9.03 19.71 3.74
CA HIS A 173 9.47 20.48 4.90
C HIS A 173 10.41 19.65 5.78
N PRO A 174 11.65 19.36 5.32
CA PRO A 174 12.67 18.72 6.15
C PRO A 174 12.85 19.52 7.45
N GLY A 175 12.73 18.85 8.61
CA GLY A 175 12.89 19.48 9.92
C GLY A 175 11.61 19.93 10.63
N ALA A 176 10.43 19.93 9.98
CA ALA A 176 9.16 20.32 10.64
C ALA A 176 8.79 19.46 11.87
N ARG A 177 9.39 18.27 12.01
CA ARG A 177 9.25 17.38 13.17
C ARG A 177 10.61 17.02 13.81
N GLY A 178 11.63 17.88 13.63
CA GLY A 178 12.98 17.66 14.20
C GLY A 178 13.75 16.44 13.65
N GLY A 179 13.22 15.77 12.63
CA GLY A 179 13.84 14.58 12.03
C GLY A 179 14.65 14.87 10.77
N ALA A 180 15.52 13.92 10.40
CA ALA A 180 16.31 13.97 9.17
C ALA A 180 15.43 14.16 7.92
N PRO A 181 15.96 14.73 6.82
CA PRO A 181 15.24 14.85 5.56
C PRO A 181 14.74 13.48 5.10
N LEU A 182 13.43 13.41 4.80
CA LEU A 182 12.80 12.20 4.27
C LEU A 182 12.92 12.22 2.74
N SER A 183 13.34 11.10 2.16
CA SER A 183 13.28 10.92 0.71
C SER A 183 11.97 10.22 0.35
N ALA A 184 11.28 10.70 -0.70
CA ALA A 184 10.15 9.95 -1.23
C ALA A 184 10.64 8.60 -1.80
N PRO A 185 9.82 7.55 -1.73
CA PRO A 185 10.17 6.26 -2.29
C PRO A 185 10.35 6.34 -3.81
N GLU A 186 11.01 5.34 -4.39
CA GLU A 186 11.18 5.26 -5.84
C GLU A 186 9.85 4.91 -6.52
N PHE A 187 9.13 3.95 -5.94
CA PHE A 187 7.82 3.49 -6.37
C PHE A 187 6.78 3.63 -5.27
N LEU A 188 5.60 4.09 -5.66
CA LEU A 188 4.41 4.15 -4.84
C LEU A 188 3.27 3.40 -5.52
N SER A 189 2.55 2.57 -4.79
CA SER A 189 1.25 2.04 -5.18
C SER A 189 0.19 2.49 -4.19
N VAL A 190 -0.93 2.99 -4.70
CA VAL A 190 -2.04 3.46 -3.88
C VAL A 190 -3.36 3.18 -4.57
N GLU A 191 -4.40 2.89 -3.79
CA GLU A 191 -5.75 2.77 -4.34
C GLU A 191 -6.30 4.16 -4.70
N LEU A 192 -6.89 4.26 -5.89
CA LEU A 192 -7.59 5.45 -6.33
C LEU A 192 -9.04 5.37 -5.86
N PRO A 193 -9.49 6.33 -5.04
CA PRO A 193 -10.84 6.33 -4.51
C PRO A 193 -11.86 6.76 -5.58
N GLY A 194 -13.06 6.21 -5.54
CA GLY A 194 -14.16 6.61 -6.43
C GLY A 194 -14.61 8.06 -6.27
N GLU A 195 -14.36 8.65 -5.10
CA GLU A 195 -14.66 10.04 -4.81
C GLU A 195 -13.66 10.98 -5.49
N MET A 196 -14.12 11.78 -6.45
CA MET A 196 -13.25 12.70 -7.23
C MET A 196 -12.46 13.67 -6.34
N GLU A 197 -13.06 14.16 -5.25
CA GLU A 197 -12.39 15.05 -4.31
C GLU A 197 -11.19 14.36 -3.63
N LEU A 198 -11.40 13.13 -3.15
CA LEU A 198 -10.34 12.34 -2.51
C LEU A 198 -9.26 11.93 -3.53
N ALA A 199 -9.66 11.57 -4.75
CA ALA A 199 -8.73 11.28 -5.84
C ALA A 199 -7.86 12.51 -6.18
N THR A 200 -8.47 13.70 -6.21
CA THR A 200 -7.76 14.96 -6.45
C THR A 200 -6.75 15.26 -5.35
N ARG A 201 -7.14 15.11 -4.07
CA ARG A 201 -6.24 15.29 -2.92
C ARG A 201 -5.05 14.32 -2.99
N LEU A 202 -5.33 13.05 -3.25
CA LEU A 202 -4.32 12.01 -3.42
C LEU A 202 -3.33 12.38 -4.53
N LEU A 203 -3.82 12.76 -5.72
CA LEU A 203 -2.96 13.16 -6.83
C LEU A 203 -2.12 14.39 -6.50
N HIS A 204 -2.67 15.38 -5.81
CA HIS A 204 -1.93 16.56 -5.40
C HIS A 204 -0.78 16.19 -4.44
N ALA A 205 -1.04 15.31 -3.46
CA ALA A 205 -0.02 14.83 -2.52
C ALA A 205 1.09 14.03 -3.22
N VAL A 206 0.76 13.28 -4.27
CA VAL A 206 1.71 12.43 -5.00
C VAL A 206 2.50 13.20 -6.07
N GLY A 207 1.87 14.14 -6.77
CA GLY A 207 2.41 14.77 -7.96
C GLY A 207 3.64 15.66 -7.74
N PRO A 208 4.04 16.44 -8.77
CA PRO A 208 5.25 17.26 -8.74
C PRO A 208 5.36 18.22 -7.55
N SER A 209 4.22 18.76 -7.09
CA SER A 209 4.15 19.71 -5.97
C SER A 209 4.11 19.06 -4.59
N GLY A 210 3.88 17.74 -4.51
CA GLY A 210 3.83 16.96 -3.28
C GLY A 210 5.10 16.13 -3.10
N LEU A 211 5.02 14.83 -3.38
CA LEU A 211 6.14 13.89 -3.31
C LEU A 211 7.11 13.97 -4.50
N GLY A 212 6.74 14.69 -5.57
CA GLY A 212 7.60 14.95 -6.72
C GLY A 212 7.52 13.87 -7.81
N TYR A 213 6.51 12.99 -7.78
CA TYR A 213 6.33 12.00 -8.83
C TYR A 213 5.95 12.67 -10.15
N ARG A 214 6.53 12.17 -11.24
CA ARG A 214 6.34 12.73 -12.60
C ARG A 214 5.72 11.75 -13.58
N ARG A 215 5.66 10.46 -13.21
CA ARG A 215 5.15 9.39 -14.04
C ARG A 215 4.19 8.51 -13.26
N VAL A 216 3.14 8.07 -13.93
CA VAL A 216 2.03 7.34 -13.33
C VAL A 216 1.54 6.23 -14.27
N LYS A 217 1.01 5.17 -13.69
CA LYS A 217 0.18 4.15 -14.36
C LYS A 217 -1.13 4.05 -13.60
N ILE A 218 -2.25 4.03 -14.32
CA ILE A 218 -3.56 3.73 -13.76
C ILE A 218 -3.86 2.27 -14.10
N CYS A 219 -4.02 1.44 -13.09
CA CYS A 219 -4.18 0.01 -13.25
C CYS A 219 -5.57 -0.38 -12.81
N ARG A 220 -6.27 -1.18 -13.63
CA ARG A 220 -7.50 -1.86 -13.20
C ARG A 220 -7.10 -3.20 -12.59
N GLN A 221 -7.17 -3.28 -11.26
CA GLN A 221 -6.72 -4.46 -10.51
C GLN A 221 -7.43 -5.73 -10.99
N ARG A 222 -8.74 -5.65 -11.30
CA ARG A 222 -9.51 -6.78 -11.85
C ARG A 222 -8.90 -7.35 -13.14
N LEU A 223 -8.40 -6.50 -14.05
CA LEU A 223 -7.84 -6.96 -15.32
C LEU A 223 -6.53 -7.73 -15.13
N PHE A 224 -5.72 -7.33 -14.15
CA PHE A 224 -4.52 -8.06 -13.76
C PHE A 224 -4.85 -9.40 -13.11
N ASN A 225 -5.78 -9.38 -12.16
CA ASN A 225 -6.20 -10.58 -11.46
C ASN A 225 -6.83 -11.59 -12.42
N LEU A 226 -7.63 -11.16 -13.39
CA LEU A 226 -8.18 -12.03 -14.45
C LEU A 226 -7.11 -12.61 -15.39
N ARG A 227 -6.06 -11.84 -15.75
CA ARG A 227 -4.96 -12.34 -16.60
C ARG A 227 -4.09 -13.37 -15.88
N LEU A 228 -3.82 -13.16 -14.59
CA LEU A 228 -3.09 -14.11 -13.76
C LEU A 228 -3.94 -15.31 -13.33
N ALA A 229 -5.27 -15.22 -13.45
CA ALA A 229 -6.22 -16.29 -13.17
C ALA A 229 -6.18 -17.47 -14.16
N LYS A 230 -5.09 -17.68 -14.92
CA LYS A 230 -4.78 -19.01 -15.47
C LYS A 230 -4.37 -19.94 -14.32
N GLY A 231 -5.36 -20.32 -13.52
CA GLY A 231 -5.24 -20.92 -12.19
C GLY A 231 -5.94 -20.04 -11.15
N GLY A 232 -6.81 -20.61 -10.31
CA GLY A 232 -7.89 -19.82 -9.67
C GLY A 232 -7.56 -18.95 -8.45
N ARG A 233 -6.31 -18.56 -8.16
CA ARG A 233 -5.94 -18.33 -6.74
C ARG A 233 -4.83 -17.31 -6.44
N TYR A 234 -4.63 -16.29 -7.28
CA TYR A 234 -3.88 -15.09 -6.89
C TYR A 234 -4.69 -13.83 -7.22
N ALA A 235 -5.26 -13.22 -6.19
CA ALA A 235 -5.73 -11.84 -6.20
C ALA A 235 -4.80 -11.07 -5.25
N ALA A 236 -3.71 -10.54 -5.78
CA ALA A 236 -3.01 -9.45 -5.10
C ALA A 236 -3.64 -8.14 -5.55
N SER A 237 -3.29 -7.03 -4.88
CA SER A 237 -3.71 -5.72 -5.36
C SER A 237 -3.19 -5.43 -6.78
N GLY A 238 -2.19 -6.19 -7.24
CA GLY A 238 -1.77 -6.29 -8.63
C GLY A 238 -0.25 -6.26 -8.73
N PRO A 239 0.33 -6.40 -9.94
CA PRO A 239 1.74 -6.09 -10.11
C PRO A 239 1.96 -4.60 -9.88
N PHE A 240 3.09 -4.26 -9.26
CA PHE A 240 3.43 -2.87 -8.98
C PHE A 240 4.63 -2.41 -9.83
N GLY A 241 4.72 -1.10 -10.06
CA GLY A 241 5.92 -0.46 -10.57
C GLY A 241 6.18 -0.85 -12.01
N HIS A 242 7.33 -1.43 -12.29
CA HIS A 242 7.66 -1.86 -13.64
C HIS A 242 6.76 -2.99 -14.15
N GLU A 243 6.20 -3.81 -13.26
CA GLU A 243 5.29 -4.89 -13.69
C GLU A 243 3.84 -4.45 -13.81
N ALA A 244 3.49 -3.31 -13.22
CA ALA A 244 2.19 -2.69 -13.43
C ALA A 244 2.03 -2.32 -14.91
N ALA A 245 0.82 -2.42 -15.43
CA ALA A 245 0.50 -1.95 -16.78
C ALA A 245 -0.72 -1.02 -16.70
N ASP A 246 -0.57 0.14 -17.30
CA ASP A 246 -1.65 1.09 -17.49
C ASP A 246 -2.79 0.46 -18.29
N PHE A 247 -4.04 0.72 -17.87
CA PHE A 247 -5.20 0.13 -18.52
C PHE A 247 -5.41 0.62 -19.96
N LEU A 248 -4.82 1.76 -20.35
CA LEU A 248 -4.87 2.29 -21.71
C LEU A 248 -3.53 2.15 -22.43
N LEU A 249 -2.41 2.43 -21.75
CA LEU A 249 -1.08 2.47 -22.38
C LEU A 249 -0.28 1.16 -22.23
N GLY A 250 -0.80 0.15 -21.54
CA GLY A 250 -0.06 -1.10 -21.29
C GLY A 250 1.19 -0.86 -20.45
N GLU A 251 2.35 -1.34 -20.88
CA GLU A 251 3.58 -1.27 -20.06
C GLU A 251 4.18 0.14 -19.94
N GLU A 252 3.68 1.10 -20.71
CA GLU A 252 4.20 2.46 -20.75
C GLU A 252 3.78 3.29 -19.53
N TRP A 253 4.62 4.28 -19.19
CA TRP A 253 4.35 5.24 -18.13
C TRP A 253 3.77 6.52 -18.71
N ARG A 254 2.65 6.99 -18.15
CA ARG A 254 2.06 8.30 -18.48
C ARG A 254 2.84 9.41 -17.79
N GLY A 255 2.87 10.61 -18.37
CA GLY A 255 3.26 11.81 -17.64
C GLY A 255 2.20 12.17 -16.61
N PHE A 256 2.60 12.72 -15.46
CA PHE A 256 1.65 13.16 -14.44
C PHE A 256 0.72 14.27 -14.95
N GLY A 257 1.19 15.10 -15.89
CA GLY A 257 0.37 16.13 -16.56
C GLY A 257 -0.68 15.55 -17.51
N ASP A 258 -0.61 14.27 -17.85
CA ASP A 258 -1.60 13.59 -18.70
C ASP A 258 -2.82 13.11 -17.89
N LEU A 259 -2.84 13.32 -16.57
CA LEU A 259 -3.99 13.09 -15.70
C LEU A 259 -4.95 14.28 -15.84
N ASN A 260 -6.13 14.04 -16.39
CA ASN A 260 -7.14 15.08 -16.62
C ASN A 260 -8.56 14.53 -16.44
N ALA A 261 -9.55 15.43 -16.39
CA ALA A 261 -10.95 15.05 -16.18
C ALA A 261 -11.47 14.04 -17.21
N ALA A 262 -11.02 14.10 -18.47
CA ALA A 262 -11.43 13.16 -19.50
C ALA A 262 -10.88 11.75 -19.24
N LEU A 263 -9.66 11.62 -18.73
CA LEU A 263 -9.12 10.34 -18.28
C LEU A 263 -9.90 9.81 -17.09
N PHE A 264 -10.18 10.64 -16.10
CA PHE A 264 -10.97 10.25 -14.93
C PHE A 264 -12.38 9.79 -15.30
N ALA A 265 -13.02 10.44 -16.28
CA ALA A 265 -14.32 9.99 -16.79
C ALA A 265 -14.25 8.60 -17.43
N ARG A 266 -13.11 8.24 -18.04
CA ARG A 266 -12.88 6.89 -18.61
C ARG A 266 -12.50 5.84 -17.60
N ILE A 267 -12.16 6.23 -16.37
CA ILE A 267 -11.86 5.26 -15.33
C ILE A 267 -13.10 4.40 -15.05
N GLU A 268 -14.32 4.93 -15.30
CA GLU A 268 -15.61 4.27 -15.03
C GLU A 268 -15.59 3.64 -13.64
N TRP A 269 -15.95 4.45 -12.65
CA TRP A 269 -16.15 4.01 -11.27
C TRP A 269 -17.41 3.14 -11.18
N GLU A 270 -17.39 1.96 -11.82
CA GLU A 270 -18.42 0.92 -11.67
C GLU A 270 -18.14 0.05 -10.45
#